data_AF-A0A538KSZ6-F1
#
_entry.id   AF-A0A538KSZ6-F1
#
_cell.length_a   1.000
_cell.length_b   1.000
_cell.length_c   1.000
_cell.angle_alpha   90.00
_cell.angle_beta   90.00
_cell.angle_gamma   90.00
#
_symmetry.space_group_name_H-M   'P 1'
#
loop_
_entity.id
_entity.type
_entity.pdbx_description
1 polymer ?
#
loop_
_entity_poly.entity_id
_entity_poly.type
_entity_poly.pdbx_seq_one_letter_code
_entity_poly.pdbx_strand_id
1 'polypeptide(L)' 'MGVEEIIWDCSYWSAGSPDFGPYGPCYSKSGKLRKHVDPTIAHRNHIHLGISKRGAAARTSFWR' A
#
# COMPACT_ATOMS: atom_id res chain seq x y z
N MET A 1 0.13 11.03 -11.69
CA MET A 1 -1.01 10.58 -10.88
C MET A 1 -0.92 11.12 -9.46
N GLY A 2 0.27 11.12 -8.85
CA GLY A 2 0.45 11.56 -7.47
C GLY A 2 0.21 10.44 -6.46
N VAL A 3 0.52 9.19 -6.84
CA VAL A 3 0.48 8.01 -5.96
C VAL A 3 1.67 8.07 -5.01
N GLU A 4 1.40 7.88 -3.73
CA GLU A 4 2.37 7.93 -2.63
C GLU A 4 2.47 6.60 -1.88
N GLU A 5 1.44 5.76 -1.96
CA GLU A 5 1.39 4.46 -1.25
C GLU A 5 0.53 3.44 -2.03
N ILE A 6 0.92 2.18 -1.99
CA ILE A 6 0.14 1.04 -2.48
C ILE A 6 0.20 -0.09 -1.45
N ILE A 7 -0.97 -0.62 -1.07
CA ILE A 7 -1.07 -1.80 -0.19
C ILE A 7 -1.98 -2.84 -0.83
N TRP A 8 -1.48 -4.05 -1.00
CA TRP A 8 -2.23 -5.16 -1.56
C TRP A 8 -1.59 -6.50 -1.16
N ASP A 9 -2.41 -7.52 -0.93
CA ASP A 9 -1.99 -8.90 -0.64
C ASP A 9 -0.78 -9.00 0.32
N CYS A 10 -0.92 -8.44 1.52
CA CYS A 10 0.15 -8.40 2.52
C CYS A 10 1.47 -7.74 2.07
N SER A 11 1.43 -6.94 1.02
CA SER A 11 2.57 -6.22 0.46
C SER A 11 2.31 -4.71 0.52
N TYR A 12 3.38 -3.96 0.72
CA TYR A 12 3.36 -2.51 0.87
C TYR A 12 4.43 -1.88 0.01
N TRP A 13 4.08 -0.79 -0.66
CA TRP A 13 5.03 0.08 -1.35
C TRP A 13 4.71 1.54 -1.01
N SER A 14 5.75 2.37 -0.92
CA SER A 14 5.62 3.82 -0.79
C SER A 14 6.54 4.55 -1.74
N ALA A 15 6.18 5.80 -2.08
CA ALA A 15 7.02 6.67 -2.89
C ALA A 15 8.43 6.80 -2.26
N GLY A 16 9.46 6.48 -3.05
CA GLY A 16 10.85 6.43 -2.61
C GLY A 16 11.35 5.03 -2.23
N SER A 17 10.46 4.04 -2.11
CA SER A 17 10.84 2.63 -1.98
C SER A 17 11.20 2.04 -3.36
N PRO A 18 12.32 1.28 -3.46
CA PRO A 18 12.71 0.66 -4.73
C PRO A 18 11.75 -0.46 -5.14
N ASP A 19 11.15 -1.17 -4.18
CA ASP A 19 10.30 -2.34 -4.39
C ASP A 19 9.21 -2.45 -3.30
N PHE A 20 8.28 -3.38 -3.50
CA PHE A 20 7.34 -3.80 -2.48
C PHE A 20 8.04 -4.54 -1.34
N GLY A 21 7.59 -4.30 -0.11
CA GLY A 21 8.04 -4.99 1.08
C GLY A 21 6.89 -5.60 1.89
N PRO A 22 7.22 -6.32 2.98
CA PRO A 22 6.23 -6.93 3.87
C PRO A 22 5.31 -5.86 4.50
N TYR A 23 4.00 -6.05 4.41
CA TYR A 23 3.05 -5.18 5.10
C TYR A 23 2.95 -5.56 6.58
N GLY A 24 3.43 -4.70 7.48
CA GLY A 24 3.58 -4.98 8.92
C GLY A 24 2.41 -5.72 9.61
N PRO A 25 1.13 -5.37 9.37
CA PRO A 25 -0.01 -6.09 9.93
C PRO A 25 -0.07 -7.58 9.58
N CYS A 26 0.50 -8.00 8.44
CA CYS A 26 0.57 -9.40 8.03
C CYS A 26 1.69 -10.20 8.67
N TYR A 27 2.70 -9.56 9.26
CA TYR A 27 3.91 -10.23 9.74
C TYR A 27 4.10 -10.06 11.25
N SER A 28 4.70 -11.07 11.89
CA SER A 28 5.12 -10.99 13.29
C SER A 28 6.38 -10.14 13.41
N LYS A 29 6.77 -9.81 14.66
CA LYS A 29 8.08 -9.17 14.94
C LYS A 29 9.27 -10.00 14.44
N SER A 30 9.10 -11.31 14.24
CA SER A 30 10.10 -12.23 13.71
C SER A 30 10.04 -12.42 12.19
N GLY A 31 9.22 -11.63 11.48
CA GLY A 31 9.10 -11.68 10.02
C GLY A 31 8.28 -12.87 9.49
N LYS A 32 7.59 -13.64 10.36
CA LYS A 32 6.72 -14.75 9.94
C LYS A 32 5.33 -14.23 9.62
N LEU A 33 4.71 -14.78 8.58
CA LEU A 33 3.32 -14.48 8.24
C LEU A 33 2.39 -14.91 9.39
N ARG A 34 1.50 -14.01 9.80
CA ARG A 34 0.45 -14.29 10.79
C ARG A 34 -0.64 -15.16 10.15
N LYS A 35 -1.09 -16.18 10.87
CA LYS A 35 -2.03 -17.20 10.33
C LYS A 35 -3.46 -16.68 10.13
N HIS A 36 -3.91 -15.74 10.96
CA HIS A 36 -5.30 -15.28 10.99
C HIS A 36 -5.38 -13.75 10.99
N VAL A 37 -4.95 -13.16 9.88
CA VAL A 37 -5.15 -11.72 9.65
C VAL A 37 -6.45 -11.54 8.89
N ASP A 38 -7.28 -10.62 9.37
CA ASP A 38 -8.50 -10.23 8.68
C ASP A 38 -8.20 -9.87 7.21
N PRO A 39 -8.95 -10.40 6.22
CA PRO A 39 -8.66 -10.18 4.80
C PRO A 39 -8.70 -8.71 4.38
N THR A 40 -9.53 -7.90 5.04
CA THR A 40 -9.62 -6.45 4.79
C THR A 40 -8.36 -5.78 5.32
N ILE A 41 -7.97 -6.04 6.57
CA ILE A 41 -6.71 -5.50 7.12
C ILE A 41 -5.51 -5.96 6.29
N ALA A 42 -5.50 -7.22 5.83
CA ALA A 42 -4.44 -7.77 5.00
C ALA A 42 -4.43 -7.25 3.56
N HIS A 43 -5.44 -6.45 3.16
CA HIS A 43 -5.63 -5.97 1.79
C HIS A 43 -5.63 -7.11 0.76
N ARG A 44 -6.18 -8.28 1.14
CA ARG A 44 -6.28 -9.47 0.26
C ARG A 44 -7.54 -9.48 -0.59
N ASN A 45 -8.52 -8.65 -0.23
CA ASN A 45 -9.80 -8.52 -0.91
C ASN A 45 -9.99 -7.14 -1.58
N HIS A 46 -9.01 -6.23 -1.46
CA HIS A 46 -9.02 -4.91 -2.09
C HIS A 46 -7.60 -4.34 -2.18
N ILE A 47 -7.44 -3.27 -2.95
CA ILE A 47 -6.18 -2.53 -3.08
C ILE A 47 -6.35 -1.16 -2.40
N HIS A 48 -5.37 -0.76 -1.59
CA HIS A 48 -5.26 0.60 -1.07
C HIS A 48 -4.33 1.42 -1.97
N LEU A 49 -4.75 2.64 -2.32
CA LEU A 49 -3.93 3.62 -3.02
C LEU A 49 -3.92 4.93 -2.22
N GLY A 50 -2.78 5.24 -1.63
CA GLY A 50 -2.53 6.56 -1.05
C GLY A 50 -2.10 7.52 -2.14
N ILE A 51 -2.76 8.67 -2.23
CA ILE A 51 -2.44 9.70 -3.23
C ILE A 51 -2.31 11.07 -2.57
N SER A 52 -1.37 11.88 -3.08
CA SER A 52 -1.20 13.27 -2.67
C SER A 52 -2.49 14.07 -2.88
N LYS A 53 -2.71 15.13 -2.08
CA LYS A 53 -3.88 16.01 -2.24
C LYS A 53 -4.02 16.58 -3.66
N ARG A 54 -2.89 16.91 -4.32
CA ARG A 54 -2.90 17.38 -5.70
C ARG A 54 -3.26 16.27 -6.70
N GLY A 55 -2.81 15.05 -6.44
CA GLY A 55 -3.21 13.85 -7.19
C GLY A 55 -4.73 13.64 -7.12
N ALA A 56 -5.29 13.66 -5.91
CA ALA A 56 -6.73 13.53 -5.66
C ALA A 56 -7.56 14.62 -6.35
N ALA A 57 -7.04 15.85 -6.40
CA ALA A 57 -7.68 16.97 -7.09
C ALA A 57 -7.44 17.02 -8.61
N ALA A 58 -6.80 15.99 -9.20
CA ALA A 58 -6.40 15.96 -10.61
C ALA A 58 -5.51 17.14 -11.05
N ARG A 59 -4.63 17.63 -10.18
CA ARG A 59 -3.77 18.82 -10.37
C ARG A 59 -2.26 18.53 -10.43
N THR A 60 -1.89 17.35 -10.91
CA THR A 60 -0.49 16.96 -11.18
C THR A 60 -0.21 17.03 -12.68
N SER A 61 1.07 17.03 -13.08
CA SER A 61 1.46 17.05 -14.50
C SER A 61 0.93 15.87 -15.31
N PHE A 62 0.62 14.75 -14.68
CA PHE A 62 0.04 13.58 -15.33
C PHE A 62 -1.38 13.79 -15.85
N TRP A 63 -2.17 14.66 -15.20
CA TRP A 63 -3.58 14.88 -15.52
C TRP A 63 -3.80 16.02 -16.53
N ARG A 64 -2.72 16.52 -17.13
CA ARG A 64 -2.73 17.63 -18.09
C ARG A 64 -2.39 17.11 -19.48
#